data_AF-A0A3Q0R2C3-F1
#
_entry.id   AF-A0A3Q0R2C3-F1
#
_cell.length_a   1.000
_cell.length_b   1.000
_cell.length_c   1.000
_cell.angle_alpha   90.00
_cell.angle_beta   90.00
_cell.angle_gamma   90.00
#
_symmetry.space_group_name_H-M   'P 1'
#
loop_
_entity.id
_entity.type
_entity.pdbx_description
1 polymer ?
#
loop_
_entity_poly.entity_id
_entity_poly.type
_entity_poly.pdbx_seq_one_letter_code
_entity_poly.pdbx_strand_id
1 'polypeptide(L)'
;MHDFNKMMTQNGTVYATVYGSVIALGLPLNALSLWILLRHHGLKSTNAVFMVNLVISDLLLIISLPMRAYFYATGMWPLGEMACIWLTMLFRNNIRSSAIFITFISVDRLLAVVYPLRSRHLRTPSIASKGAALVWLIVVVVNIPESVTLKQYFNNRNYTQNNASTCFEYKNSNNNNNNNTLNDDFYRPIAFFQLVLLLTLLCINILSTALVSWTLNRHLNVTTRINNRVNVMLIFAMNLLMFSIFFLPVSLAVFFIEKRAALNCLASVNCCLDPLLYYFSFDGFWKKKEDTDRPTE
;
A
#
# COMPACT_ATOMS: atom_id res chain seq x y z
N MET A 1 -25.26 -25.96 6.09
CA MET A 1 -23.84 -26.27 6.40
C MET A 1 -23.04 -26.62 5.14
N HIS A 2 -23.60 -27.42 4.21
CA HIS A 2 -22.97 -27.77 2.93
C HIS A 2 -22.76 -26.56 1.98
N ASP A 3 -23.69 -25.60 1.94
CA ASP A 3 -23.57 -24.39 1.09
C ASP A 3 -22.60 -23.34 1.67
N PHE A 4 -22.51 -23.24 3.00
CA PHE A 4 -21.57 -22.32 3.67
C PHE A 4 -20.12 -22.75 3.49
N ASN A 5 -19.85 -24.07 3.60
CA ASN A 5 -18.53 -24.63 3.31
C ASN A 5 -18.18 -24.45 1.83
N LYS A 6 -19.14 -24.65 0.91
CA LYS A 6 -18.95 -24.44 -0.53
C LYS A 6 -18.62 -22.99 -0.88
N MET A 7 -19.31 -22.03 -0.25
CA MET A 7 -19.09 -20.59 -0.41
C MET A 7 -17.74 -20.14 0.18
N MET A 8 -17.30 -20.72 1.31
CA MET A 8 -15.95 -20.48 1.87
C MET A 8 -14.84 -21.06 0.98
N THR A 9 -14.99 -22.28 0.44
CA THR A 9 -14.03 -22.88 -0.51
C THR A 9 -13.96 -22.12 -1.85
N GLN A 10 -15.09 -21.60 -2.34
CA GLN A 10 -15.13 -20.84 -3.59
C GLN A 10 -14.41 -19.49 -3.45
N ASN A 11 -14.66 -18.77 -2.35
CA ASN A 11 -13.97 -17.50 -2.08
C ASN A 11 -12.48 -17.70 -1.74
N GLY A 12 -12.13 -18.76 -1.01
CA GLY A 12 -10.74 -19.11 -0.70
C GLY A 12 -9.90 -19.37 -1.96
N THR A 13 -10.44 -20.11 -2.92
CA THR A 13 -9.76 -20.38 -4.20
C THR A 13 -9.50 -19.09 -4.99
N VAL A 14 -10.47 -18.17 -5.01
CA VAL A 14 -10.30 -16.84 -5.65
C VAL A 14 -9.19 -16.04 -4.97
N TYR A 15 -9.21 -15.95 -3.64
CA TYR A 15 -8.17 -15.23 -2.90
C TYR A 15 -6.78 -15.83 -3.10
N ALA A 16 -6.65 -17.15 -3.06
CA ALA A 16 -5.39 -17.83 -3.33
C ALA A 16 -4.87 -17.54 -4.75
N THR A 17 -5.77 -17.54 -5.74
CA THR A 17 -5.43 -17.23 -7.14
C THR A 17 -4.94 -15.79 -7.29
N VAL A 18 -5.62 -14.82 -6.65
CA VAL A 18 -5.21 -13.41 -6.69
C VAL A 18 -3.88 -13.20 -5.97
N TYR A 19 -3.68 -13.77 -4.79
CA TYR A 19 -2.37 -13.66 -4.12
C TYR A 19 -1.26 -14.32 -4.93
N GLY A 20 -1.54 -15.46 -5.57
CA GLY A 20 -0.61 -16.13 -6.48
C GLY A 20 -0.24 -15.27 -7.68
N SER A 21 -1.22 -14.61 -8.32
CA SER A 21 -0.95 -13.71 -9.45
C SER A 21 -0.17 -12.46 -9.04
N VAL A 22 -0.48 -11.91 -7.85
CA VAL A 22 0.27 -10.79 -7.27
C VAL A 22 1.72 -11.18 -7.00
N ILE A 23 2.00 -12.40 -6.51
CA ILE A 23 3.38 -12.88 -6.35
C ILE A 23 4.07 -13.00 -7.71
N ALA A 24 3.40 -13.63 -8.69
CA ALA A 24 3.97 -13.90 -10.00
C ALA A 24 4.28 -12.62 -10.80
N LEU A 25 3.46 -11.58 -10.67
CA LEU A 25 3.64 -10.30 -11.37
C LEU A 25 4.39 -9.28 -10.51
N GLY A 26 4.01 -9.13 -9.26
CA GLY A 26 4.55 -8.13 -8.35
C GLY A 26 6.03 -8.35 -8.04
N LEU A 27 6.47 -9.59 -7.87
CA LEU A 27 7.88 -9.87 -7.55
C LEU A 27 8.84 -9.44 -8.68
N PRO A 28 8.69 -9.90 -9.94
CA PRO A 28 9.59 -9.49 -11.01
C PRO A 28 9.51 -7.99 -11.29
N LEU A 29 8.30 -7.39 -11.27
CA LEU A 29 8.13 -5.96 -11.54
C LEU A 29 8.80 -5.09 -10.47
N ASN A 30 8.62 -5.40 -9.18
CA ASN A 30 9.23 -4.64 -8.10
C ASN A 30 10.73 -4.91 -7.98
N ALA A 31 11.20 -6.14 -8.21
CA ALA A 31 12.62 -6.45 -8.22
C ALA A 31 13.35 -5.73 -9.36
N LEU A 32 12.78 -5.70 -10.57
CA LEU A 32 13.31 -4.95 -11.71
C LEU A 32 13.31 -3.46 -11.41
N SER A 33 12.22 -2.92 -10.85
CA SER A 33 12.12 -1.52 -10.46
C SER A 33 13.19 -1.13 -9.44
N LEU A 34 13.42 -1.96 -8.43
CA LEU A 34 14.48 -1.74 -7.44
C LEU A 34 15.85 -1.72 -8.10
N TRP A 35 16.12 -2.67 -8.98
CA TRP A 35 17.40 -2.76 -9.70
C TRP A 35 17.65 -1.51 -10.56
N ILE A 36 16.65 -1.08 -11.33
CA ILE A 36 16.72 0.15 -12.14
C ILE A 36 16.95 1.38 -11.25
N LEU A 37 16.19 1.52 -10.18
CA LEU A 37 16.31 2.65 -9.23
C LEU A 37 17.71 2.76 -8.62
N LEU A 38 18.25 1.63 -8.15
CA LEU A 38 19.57 1.60 -7.52
C LEU A 38 20.70 1.82 -8.52
N ARG A 39 20.61 1.26 -9.73
CA ARG A 39 21.67 1.33 -10.75
C ARG A 39 21.67 2.63 -11.54
N HIS A 40 20.51 3.09 -11.99
CA HIS A 40 20.42 4.24 -12.90
C HIS A 40 20.25 5.57 -12.18
N HIS A 41 19.43 5.62 -11.13
CA HIS A 41 19.12 6.89 -10.46
C HIS A 41 20.01 7.14 -9.25
N GLY A 42 20.35 6.09 -8.51
CA GLY A 42 20.92 6.22 -7.17
C GLY A 42 19.98 7.01 -6.25
N LEU A 43 20.23 7.01 -4.95
CA LEU A 43 19.43 7.79 -3.98
C LEU A 43 19.71 9.31 -4.07
N LYS A 44 19.97 9.82 -5.28
CA LYS A 44 20.42 11.19 -5.57
C LYS A 44 19.28 12.22 -5.56
N SER A 45 18.03 11.79 -5.63
CA SER A 45 16.85 12.67 -5.59
C SER A 45 15.88 12.26 -4.49
N THR A 46 15.16 13.24 -3.94
CA THR A 46 14.08 13.05 -2.96
C THR A 46 13.05 12.03 -3.44
N ASN A 47 12.64 12.14 -4.71
CA ASN A 47 11.66 11.26 -5.33
C ASN A 47 12.16 9.81 -5.39
N ALA A 48 13.43 9.61 -5.79
CA ALA A 48 14.04 8.28 -5.84
C ALA A 48 14.11 7.62 -4.45
N VAL A 49 14.36 8.38 -3.38
CA VAL A 49 14.35 7.84 -2.01
C VAL A 49 12.97 7.31 -1.65
N PHE A 50 11.90 8.06 -1.91
CA PHE A 50 10.53 7.59 -1.64
C PHE A 50 10.14 6.37 -2.49
N MET A 51 10.50 6.36 -3.78
CA MET A 51 10.22 5.23 -4.66
C MET A 51 10.96 3.96 -4.22
N VAL A 52 12.23 4.04 -3.82
CA VAL A 52 12.97 2.87 -3.30
C VAL A 52 12.30 2.33 -2.04
N ASN A 53 11.85 3.20 -1.13
CA ASN A 53 11.15 2.73 0.08
C ASN A 53 9.76 2.14 -0.23
N LEU A 54 9.06 2.65 -1.24
CA LEU A 54 7.82 2.07 -1.74
C LEU A 54 8.06 0.66 -2.29
N VAL A 55 9.08 0.48 -3.13
CA VAL A 55 9.47 -0.85 -3.64
C VAL A 55 9.85 -1.82 -2.51
N ILE A 56 10.59 -1.36 -1.50
CA ILE A 56 10.92 -2.19 -0.33
C ILE A 56 9.63 -2.61 0.41
N SER A 57 8.69 -1.67 0.61
CA SER A 57 7.37 -1.95 1.19
C SER A 57 6.60 -3.00 0.40
N ASP A 58 6.64 -2.95 -0.94
CA ASP A 58 5.96 -3.89 -1.83
C ASP A 58 6.60 -5.28 -1.82
N LEU A 59 7.93 -5.36 -1.79
CA LEU A 59 8.64 -6.63 -1.64
C LEU A 59 8.33 -7.31 -0.30
N LEU A 60 8.24 -6.54 0.79
CA LEU A 60 7.84 -7.05 2.11
C LEU A 60 6.42 -7.61 2.11
N LEU A 61 5.48 -6.97 1.40
CA LEU A 61 4.14 -7.51 1.17
C LEU A 61 4.22 -8.84 0.43
N ILE A 62 4.90 -8.86 -0.72
CA ILE A 62 4.98 -10.03 -1.59
C ILE A 62 5.56 -11.23 -0.85
N ILE A 63 6.58 -11.04 0.00
CA ILE A 63 7.14 -12.10 0.84
C ILE A 63 6.10 -12.67 1.84
N SER A 64 5.12 -11.86 2.26
CA SER A 64 4.06 -12.31 3.16
C SER A 64 2.93 -13.10 2.48
N LEU A 65 2.76 -12.93 1.17
CA LEU A 65 1.62 -13.48 0.42
C LEU A 65 1.63 -15.01 0.23
N PRO A 66 2.76 -15.73 0.05
CA PRO A 66 2.76 -17.18 -0.21
C PRO A 66 2.04 -17.97 0.87
N MET A 67 2.29 -17.64 2.14
CA MET A 67 1.65 -18.31 3.27
C MET A 67 0.16 -17.97 3.38
N ARG A 68 -0.23 -16.77 2.97
CA ARG A 68 -1.64 -16.38 2.88
C ARG A 68 -2.36 -17.10 1.72
N ALA A 69 -1.71 -17.23 0.57
CA ALA A 69 -2.23 -18.00 -0.56
C ALA A 69 -2.41 -19.48 -0.18
N TYR A 70 -1.41 -20.07 0.48
CA TYR A 70 -1.48 -21.44 0.99
C TYR A 70 -2.66 -21.63 1.96
N PHE A 71 -2.83 -20.69 2.91
CA PHE A 71 -3.94 -20.72 3.85
C PHE A 71 -5.29 -20.70 3.15
N TYR A 72 -5.50 -19.79 2.18
CA TYR A 72 -6.77 -19.71 1.46
C TYR A 72 -7.02 -20.87 0.49
N ALA A 73 -5.96 -21.56 0.04
CA ALA A 73 -6.07 -22.75 -0.81
C ALA A 73 -6.37 -24.03 -0.02
N THR A 74 -5.78 -24.18 1.18
CA THR A 74 -5.83 -25.43 1.94
C THR A 74 -6.72 -25.36 3.18
N GLY A 75 -7.09 -24.16 3.63
CA GLY A 75 -7.73 -23.92 4.92
C GLY A 75 -6.84 -24.20 6.13
N MET A 76 -5.55 -24.48 5.92
CA MET A 76 -4.61 -24.87 6.96
C MET A 76 -3.51 -23.83 7.15
N TRP A 77 -3.08 -23.65 8.41
CA TRP A 77 -1.96 -22.78 8.76
C TRP A 77 -0.86 -23.59 9.47
N PRO A 78 0.16 -24.05 8.73
CA PRO A 78 1.15 -24.96 9.27
C PRO A 78 2.19 -24.26 10.15
N LEU A 79 2.29 -22.93 10.09
CA LEU A 79 3.25 -22.16 10.87
C LEU A 79 2.71 -21.86 12.27
N GLY A 80 3.59 -21.58 13.24
CA GLY A 80 3.15 -21.19 14.58
C GLY A 80 2.46 -19.82 14.62
N GLU A 81 1.96 -19.47 15.80
CA GLU A 81 1.32 -18.18 16.11
C GLU A 81 2.21 -16.97 15.72
N MET A 82 3.49 -17.02 16.09
CA MET A 82 4.43 -15.93 15.84
C MET A 82 4.52 -15.59 14.35
N ALA A 83 4.57 -16.61 13.48
CA ALA A 83 4.61 -16.40 12.04
C ALA A 83 3.32 -15.73 11.54
N CYS A 84 2.17 -16.09 12.11
CA CYS A 84 0.89 -15.48 11.75
C CYS A 84 0.89 -13.98 12.07
N ILE A 85 1.38 -13.63 13.27
CA ILE A 85 1.51 -12.24 13.70
C ILE A 85 2.43 -11.48 12.73
N TRP A 86 3.64 -11.98 12.47
CA TRP A 86 4.61 -11.33 11.59
C TRP A 86 4.06 -11.11 10.17
N LEU A 87 3.48 -12.15 9.56
CA LEU A 87 2.95 -12.07 8.19
C LEU A 87 1.73 -11.16 8.10
N THR A 88 0.91 -11.11 9.16
CA THR A 88 -0.18 -10.13 9.27
C THR A 88 0.35 -8.70 9.40
N MET A 89 1.41 -8.48 10.19
CA MET A 89 2.02 -7.15 10.34
C MET A 89 2.69 -6.68 9.06
N LEU A 90 3.40 -7.55 8.33
CA LEU A 90 4.00 -7.20 7.03
C LEU A 90 2.95 -6.73 6.01
N PHE A 91 1.83 -7.43 5.93
CA PHE A 91 0.70 -7.04 5.09
C PHE A 91 0.14 -5.66 5.45
N ARG A 92 -0.09 -5.41 6.75
CA ARG A 92 -0.63 -4.12 7.23
C ARG A 92 0.38 -2.98 7.10
N ASN A 93 1.66 -3.30 7.28
CA ASN A 93 2.75 -2.36 7.07
C ASN A 93 2.70 -1.83 5.67
N ASN A 94 2.64 -2.70 4.67
CA ASN A 94 2.57 -2.28 3.27
C ASN A 94 1.42 -1.29 3.02
N ILE A 95 0.22 -1.56 3.51
CA ILE A 95 -0.92 -0.64 3.35
C ILE A 95 -0.61 0.74 3.94
N ARG A 96 0.02 0.79 5.13
CA ARG A 96 0.42 2.05 5.78
C ARG A 96 1.57 2.75 5.06
N SER A 97 2.69 2.06 4.86
CA SER A 97 3.89 2.63 4.25
C SER A 97 3.66 3.01 2.80
N SER A 98 3.00 2.17 2.00
CA SER A 98 2.74 2.48 0.59
C SER A 98 1.83 3.70 0.45
N ALA A 99 0.75 3.83 1.23
CA ALA A 99 -0.07 5.04 1.23
C ALA A 99 0.73 6.30 1.61
N ILE A 100 1.57 6.23 2.65
CA ILE A 100 2.37 7.38 3.07
C ILE A 100 3.41 7.75 1.99
N PHE A 101 4.12 6.77 1.42
CA PHE A 101 5.12 7.01 0.39
C PHE A 101 4.50 7.54 -0.92
N ILE A 102 3.36 7.02 -1.37
CA ILE A 102 2.63 7.57 -2.52
C ILE A 102 2.25 9.03 -2.24
N THR A 103 1.79 9.35 -1.04
CA THR A 103 1.47 10.74 -0.65
C THR A 103 2.71 11.63 -0.65
N PHE A 104 3.85 11.15 -0.14
CA PHE A 104 5.10 11.89 -0.20
C PHE A 104 5.58 12.13 -1.63
N ILE A 105 5.38 11.15 -2.53
CA ILE A 105 5.65 11.31 -3.96
C ILE A 105 4.73 12.37 -4.57
N SER A 106 3.42 12.34 -4.29
CA SER A 106 2.48 13.38 -4.72
C SER A 106 2.89 14.78 -4.24
N VAL A 107 3.26 14.91 -2.96
CA VAL A 107 3.64 16.19 -2.35
C VAL A 107 4.97 16.70 -2.92
N ASP A 108 5.98 15.85 -3.11
CA ASP A 108 7.23 16.23 -3.77
C ASP A 108 6.97 16.76 -5.19
N ARG A 109 6.06 16.12 -5.94
CA ARG A 109 5.66 16.56 -7.28
C ARG A 109 4.87 17.87 -7.24
N LEU A 110 3.94 18.03 -6.30
CA LEU A 110 3.22 19.29 -6.06
C LEU A 110 4.21 20.44 -5.80
N LEU A 111 5.16 20.23 -4.89
CA LEU A 111 6.16 21.24 -4.54
C LEU A 111 7.06 21.61 -5.72
N ALA A 112 7.42 20.63 -6.56
CA ALA A 112 8.20 20.86 -7.77
C ALA A 112 7.46 21.72 -8.81
N VAL A 113 6.14 21.55 -8.94
CA VAL A 113 5.30 22.22 -9.94
C VAL A 113 4.85 23.60 -9.46
N VAL A 114 4.33 23.69 -8.24
CA VAL A 114 3.67 24.90 -7.73
C VAL A 114 4.67 25.84 -7.04
N TYR A 115 5.71 25.29 -6.40
CA TYR A 115 6.67 26.07 -5.60
C TYR A 115 8.14 25.73 -5.92
N PRO A 116 8.59 25.83 -7.18
CA PRO A 116 9.91 25.32 -7.60
C PRO A 116 11.09 25.98 -6.86
N LEU A 117 11.04 27.30 -6.63
CA LEU A 117 12.13 28.04 -5.96
C LEU A 117 12.08 27.90 -4.44
N ARG A 118 10.88 27.93 -3.85
CA ARG A 118 10.67 27.87 -2.40
C ARG A 118 10.93 26.47 -1.85
N SER A 119 10.69 25.41 -2.62
CA SER A 119 10.81 24.01 -2.15
C SER A 119 12.23 23.42 -2.24
N ARG A 120 13.18 24.11 -2.89
CA ARG A 120 14.55 23.59 -3.14
C ARG A 120 15.27 23.11 -1.87
N HIS A 121 15.07 23.78 -0.73
CA HIS A 121 15.71 23.41 0.54
C HIS A 121 15.06 22.17 1.20
N LEU A 122 13.78 21.91 0.96
CA LEU A 122 13.06 20.74 1.47
C LEU A 122 13.29 19.50 0.62
N ARG A 123 13.54 19.68 -0.68
CA ARG A 123 13.72 18.61 -1.66
C ARG A 123 15.17 18.13 -1.70
N THR A 124 15.67 17.67 -0.55
CA THR A 124 16.98 17.02 -0.45
C THR A 124 16.83 15.53 -0.12
N PRO A 125 17.69 14.66 -0.66
CA PRO A 125 17.63 13.22 -0.37
C PRO A 125 17.84 12.93 1.13
N SER A 126 18.61 13.75 1.85
CA SER A 126 18.80 13.62 3.30
C SER A 126 17.49 13.81 4.07
N ILE A 127 16.70 14.85 3.74
CA ILE A 127 15.38 15.06 4.34
C ILE A 127 14.44 13.92 3.97
N ALA A 128 14.46 13.46 2.72
CA ALA A 128 13.66 12.33 2.27
C ALA A 128 13.99 11.04 3.04
N SER A 129 15.28 10.75 3.27
CA SER A 129 15.74 9.59 4.03
C SER A 129 15.30 9.68 5.49
N LYS A 130 15.37 10.86 6.11
CA LYS A 130 14.83 11.08 7.46
C LYS A 130 13.32 10.87 7.51
N GLY A 131 12.60 11.36 6.51
CA GLY A 131 11.16 11.14 6.35
C GLY A 131 10.82 9.65 6.23
N ALA A 132 11.56 8.90 5.39
CA ALA A 132 11.39 7.46 5.25
C ALA A 132 11.68 6.72 6.56
N ALA A 133 12.76 7.05 7.26
CA ALA A 133 13.07 6.48 8.57
C ALA A 133 11.95 6.74 9.59
N LEU A 134 11.38 7.94 9.59
CA LEU A 134 10.23 8.29 10.45
C LEU A 134 8.99 7.46 10.09
N VAL A 135 8.71 7.23 8.81
CA VAL A 135 7.60 6.36 8.37
C VAL A 135 7.78 4.95 8.90
N TRP A 136 8.97 4.36 8.73
CA TRP A 136 9.26 3.02 9.25
C TRP A 136 9.12 2.96 10.78
N LEU A 137 9.59 3.98 11.49
CA LEU A 137 9.43 4.07 12.94
C LEU A 137 7.95 4.11 13.34
N ILE A 138 7.13 4.95 12.71
CA ILE A 138 5.68 5.04 12.97
C ILE A 138 5.02 3.69 12.73
N VAL A 139 5.34 3.05 11.61
CA VAL A 139 4.80 1.74 11.25
C VAL A 139 5.14 0.68 12.29
N VAL A 140 6.39 0.65 12.77
CA VAL A 140 6.81 -0.28 13.85
C VAL A 140 6.08 0.02 15.16
N VAL A 141 5.97 1.29 15.56
CA VAL A 141 5.29 1.69 16.80
C VAL A 141 3.82 1.27 16.77
N VAL A 142 3.12 1.44 15.64
CA VAL A 142 1.71 1.01 15.49
C VAL A 142 1.57 -0.52 15.53
N ASN A 143 2.56 -1.27 15.07
CA ASN A 143 2.50 -2.74 15.13
C ASN A 143 2.62 -3.31 16.53
N ILE A 144 3.27 -2.61 17.47
CA ILE A 144 3.45 -3.10 18.85
C ILE A 144 2.09 -3.40 19.49
N PRO A 145 1.16 -2.44 19.66
CA PRO A 145 -0.14 -2.72 20.25
C PRO A 145 -0.96 -3.71 19.41
N GLU A 146 -0.90 -3.67 18.08
CA GLU A 146 -1.59 -4.63 17.22
C GLU A 146 -1.12 -6.08 17.45
N SER A 147 0.19 -6.28 17.58
CA SER A 147 0.78 -7.60 17.82
C SER A 147 0.44 -8.14 19.21
N VAL A 148 0.40 -7.28 20.23
CA VAL A 148 -0.01 -7.65 21.58
C VAL A 148 -1.48 -8.07 21.60
N THR A 149 -2.36 -7.29 20.97
CA THR A 149 -3.79 -7.63 20.86
C THR A 149 -4.00 -8.94 20.11
N LEU A 150 -3.27 -9.16 19.01
CA LEU A 150 -3.36 -10.40 18.24
C LEU A 150 -2.85 -11.62 19.03
N LYS A 151 -1.79 -11.45 19.83
CA LYS A 151 -1.29 -12.49 20.74
C LYS A 151 -2.28 -12.81 21.86
N GLN A 152 -2.91 -11.79 22.45
CA GLN A 152 -3.96 -11.98 23.45
C GLN A 152 -5.17 -12.73 22.87
N TYR A 153 -5.53 -12.43 21.62
CA TYR A 153 -6.57 -13.16 20.89
C TYR A 153 -6.26 -14.65 20.75
N PHE A 154 -5.02 -15.00 20.41
CA PHE A 154 -4.58 -16.40 20.32
C PHE A 154 -4.56 -17.09 21.69
N ASN A 155 -4.13 -16.41 22.75
CA ASN A 155 -4.13 -16.98 24.11
C ASN A 155 -5.55 -17.26 24.65
N ASN A 156 -6.51 -16.38 24.36
CA ASN A 156 -7.88 -16.50 24.87
C ASN A 156 -8.69 -17.60 24.15
N ARG A 157 -8.35 -17.94 22.90
CA ARG A 157 -8.86 -19.16 22.27
C ARG A 157 -7.97 -20.31 22.71
N ASN A 158 -8.47 -21.14 23.62
CA ASN A 158 -7.90 -22.47 23.84
C ASN A 158 -7.66 -23.13 22.47
N TYR A 159 -6.39 -23.27 22.07
CA TYR A 159 -5.93 -23.84 20.79
C TYR A 159 -6.35 -25.32 20.59
N THR A 160 -7.20 -25.85 21.46
CA THR A 160 -7.58 -27.26 21.60
C THR A 160 -8.94 -27.62 20.99
N GLN A 161 -9.68 -26.72 20.33
CA GLN A 161 -10.88 -27.12 19.58
C GLN A 161 -10.68 -27.03 18.06
N ASN A 162 -10.27 -28.18 17.51
CA ASN A 162 -10.13 -28.59 16.11
C ASN A 162 -8.84 -28.10 15.43
N ASN A 163 -8.08 -29.07 14.88
CA ASN A 163 -6.76 -28.99 14.23
C ASN A 163 -6.67 -28.08 12.97
N ALA A 164 -7.47 -27.02 12.87
CA ALA A 164 -7.42 -26.00 11.83
C ALA A 164 -7.07 -24.64 12.48
N SER A 165 -5.78 -24.34 12.49
CA SER A 165 -5.18 -23.06 12.86
C SER A 165 -5.75 -21.90 12.01
N THR A 166 -6.51 -20.98 12.63
CA THR A 166 -7.27 -19.90 11.96
C THR A 166 -6.49 -18.57 11.89
N CYS A 167 -5.34 -18.51 11.22
CA CYS A 167 -4.48 -17.31 11.21
C CYS A 167 -5.15 -16.08 10.55
N PHE A 168 -5.79 -16.27 9.39
CA PHE A 168 -6.35 -15.15 8.61
C PHE A 168 -7.88 -15.11 8.58
N GLU A 169 -8.55 -16.02 9.30
CA GLU A 169 -10.01 -16.07 9.38
C GLU A 169 -10.54 -15.25 10.56
N TYR A 170 -11.40 -14.28 10.26
CA TYR A 170 -12.24 -13.63 11.26
C TYR A 170 -13.54 -14.42 11.38
N LYS A 171 -13.61 -15.36 12.32
CA LYS A 171 -14.86 -16.08 12.60
C LYS A 171 -15.74 -15.21 13.49
N ASN A 172 -16.84 -14.69 12.92
CA ASN A 172 -17.88 -14.02 13.70
C ASN A 172 -18.45 -15.06 14.68
N SER A 173 -18.26 -14.83 15.98
CA SER A 173 -18.75 -15.72 17.02
C SER A 173 -20.25 -15.50 17.18
N ASN A 174 -21.06 -16.07 16.28
CA ASN A 174 -22.52 -16.17 16.40
C ASN A 174 -22.95 -17.14 17.52
N ASN A 175 -22.24 -17.19 18.64
CA ASN A 175 -22.75 -17.79 19.86
C ASN A 175 -23.34 -16.68 20.72
N ASN A 176 -24.65 -16.74 20.92
CA ASN A 176 -25.50 -15.91 21.79
C ASN A 176 -25.12 -15.95 23.28
N ASN A 177 -23.83 -15.99 23.61
CA ASN A 177 -23.33 -15.88 24.97
C ASN A 177 -22.65 -14.52 25.10
N ASN A 178 -23.33 -13.61 25.79
CA ASN A 178 -23.08 -12.17 25.95
C ASN A 178 -21.75 -11.76 26.61
N ASN A 179 -20.66 -12.53 26.48
CA ASN A 179 -19.43 -12.30 27.23
C ASN A 179 -18.17 -12.08 26.37
N ASN A 180 -18.29 -11.91 25.03
CA ASN A 180 -17.15 -11.67 24.13
C ASN A 180 -16.96 -10.19 23.74
N THR A 181 -17.58 -9.25 24.43
CA THR A 181 -17.49 -7.80 24.17
C THR A 181 -16.09 -7.21 24.40
N LEU A 182 -15.27 -7.81 25.27
CA LEU A 182 -13.92 -7.30 25.59
C LEU A 182 -12.89 -7.38 24.44
N ASN A 183 -13.10 -8.26 23.44
CA ASN A 183 -12.11 -8.47 22.38
C ASN A 183 -12.29 -7.52 21.17
N ASP A 184 -13.51 -6.99 20.95
CA ASP A 184 -13.79 -6.01 19.88
C ASP A 184 -13.33 -4.60 20.26
N ASP A 185 -13.30 -4.28 21.55
CA ASP A 185 -12.96 -2.95 22.07
C ASP A 185 -11.48 -2.55 21.87
N PHE A 186 -10.56 -3.52 21.81
CA PHE A 186 -9.13 -3.22 21.58
C PHE A 186 -8.76 -3.09 20.09
N TYR A 187 -9.46 -3.80 19.19
CA TYR A 187 -9.18 -3.72 17.76
C TYR A 187 -9.78 -2.46 17.12
N ARG A 188 -10.93 -2.01 17.63
CA ARG A 188 -11.67 -0.85 17.10
C ARG A 188 -10.84 0.44 17.06
N PRO A 189 -10.18 0.89 18.14
CA PRO A 189 -9.45 2.16 18.16
C PRO A 189 -8.32 2.21 17.14
N ILE A 190 -7.57 1.12 17.01
CA ILE A 190 -6.47 1.02 16.04
C ILE A 190 -7.03 1.08 14.61
N ALA A 191 -8.13 0.39 14.36
CA ALA A 191 -8.77 0.40 13.05
C ALA A 191 -9.35 1.79 12.69
N PHE A 192 -9.89 2.52 13.67
CA PHE A 192 -10.31 3.91 13.48
C PHE A 192 -9.13 4.85 13.25
N PHE A 193 -8.04 4.70 14.00
CA PHE A 193 -6.82 5.46 13.77
C PHE A 193 -6.30 5.25 12.34
N GLN A 194 -6.30 4.00 11.87
CA GLN A 194 -5.93 3.65 10.50
C GLN A 194 -6.86 4.30 9.46
N LEU A 195 -8.17 4.28 9.71
CA LEU A 195 -9.16 4.94 8.84
C LEU A 195 -8.91 6.45 8.76
N VAL A 196 -8.73 7.11 9.90
CA VAL A 196 -8.45 8.55 9.97
C VAL A 196 -7.15 8.88 9.24
N LEU A 197 -6.09 8.12 9.48
CA LEU A 197 -4.81 8.27 8.78
C LEU A 197 -5.01 8.20 7.26
N LEU A 198 -5.65 7.16 6.74
CA LEU A 198 -5.83 6.99 5.29
C LEU A 198 -6.75 8.05 4.67
N LEU A 199 -7.78 8.51 5.38
CA LEU A 199 -8.61 9.64 4.93
C LEU A 199 -7.82 10.95 4.90
N THR A 200 -6.98 11.21 5.90
CA THR A 200 -6.14 12.42 5.90
C THR A 200 -5.17 12.43 4.72
N LEU A 201 -4.55 11.29 4.41
CA LEU A 201 -3.67 11.14 3.26
C LEU A 201 -4.44 11.29 1.94
N LEU A 202 -5.64 10.72 1.84
CA LEU A 202 -6.52 10.92 0.67
C LEU A 202 -6.84 12.41 0.46
N CYS A 203 -7.22 13.13 1.52
CA CYS A 203 -7.46 14.57 1.46
C CYS A 203 -6.23 15.35 0.98
N ILE A 204 -5.03 15.00 1.45
CA ILE A 204 -3.78 15.61 0.98
C ILE A 204 -3.56 15.34 -0.51
N ASN A 205 -3.79 14.12 -0.99
CA ASN A 205 -3.65 13.78 -2.42
C ASN A 205 -4.68 14.51 -3.29
N ILE A 206 -5.93 14.63 -2.85
CA ILE A 206 -6.97 15.41 -3.53
C ILE A 206 -6.58 16.87 -3.61
N LEU A 207 -6.16 17.47 -2.49
CA LEU A 207 -5.74 18.88 -2.45
C LEU A 207 -4.51 19.11 -3.35
N SER A 208 -3.54 18.19 -3.31
CA SER A 208 -2.36 18.25 -4.18
C SER A 208 -2.75 18.22 -5.66
N THR A 209 -3.67 17.33 -6.02
CA THR A 209 -4.20 17.21 -7.39
C THR A 209 -4.93 18.48 -7.81
N ALA A 210 -5.78 19.04 -6.94
CA ALA A 210 -6.52 20.26 -7.22
C ALA A 210 -5.60 21.47 -7.42
N LEU A 211 -4.61 21.66 -6.55
CA LEU A 211 -3.63 22.74 -6.65
C LEU A 211 -2.78 22.63 -7.91
N VAL A 212 -2.28 21.44 -8.24
CA VAL A 212 -1.52 21.21 -9.48
C VAL A 212 -2.39 21.47 -10.71
N SER A 213 -3.63 20.97 -10.73
CA SER A 213 -4.58 21.19 -11.82
C SER A 213 -4.83 22.68 -12.03
N TRP A 214 -5.04 23.42 -10.94
CA TRP A 214 -5.29 24.85 -10.98
C TRP A 214 -4.07 25.63 -11.48
N THR A 215 -2.87 25.33 -10.97
CA THR A 215 -1.61 25.96 -11.41
C THR A 215 -1.33 25.67 -12.89
N LEU A 216 -1.51 24.44 -13.34
CA LEU A 216 -1.31 24.08 -14.75
C LEU A 216 -2.33 24.75 -15.67
N ASN A 217 -3.60 24.87 -15.24
CA ASN A 217 -4.62 25.58 -16.01
C ASN A 217 -4.35 27.08 -16.12
N ARG A 218 -3.78 27.70 -15.08
CA ARG A 218 -3.57 29.16 -15.03
C ARG A 218 -2.30 29.63 -15.76
N HIS A 219 -1.27 28.79 -15.82
CA HIS A 219 0.06 29.20 -16.31
C HIS A 219 0.51 28.54 -17.63
N LEU A 220 -0.25 27.62 -18.24
CA LEU A 220 0.11 26.96 -19.49
C LEU A 220 -0.82 27.33 -20.65
N ASN A 221 -0.35 28.20 -21.55
CA ASN A 221 -0.98 28.44 -22.85
C ASN A 221 -0.57 27.37 -23.90
N VAL A 222 -1.47 27.19 -24.85
CA VAL A 222 -1.79 25.98 -25.62
C VAL A 222 -0.70 25.56 -26.62
N THR A 223 -0.59 24.24 -26.80
CA THR A 223 -0.19 23.46 -28.01
C THR A 223 1.05 22.57 -27.88
N THR A 224 2.24 23.05 -27.50
CA THR A 224 3.46 22.18 -27.45
C THR A 224 3.75 21.56 -26.07
N ARG A 225 3.08 22.04 -25.01
CA ARG A 225 3.31 21.64 -23.61
C ARG A 225 2.27 20.65 -23.05
N ILE A 226 1.35 20.20 -23.91
CA ILE A 226 0.20 19.35 -23.56
C ILE A 226 0.68 17.98 -23.07
N ASN A 227 1.61 17.33 -23.76
CA ASN A 227 2.10 16.00 -23.36
C ASN A 227 2.81 16.02 -21.99
N ASN A 228 3.54 17.09 -21.67
CA ASN A 228 4.18 17.22 -20.35
C ASN A 228 3.14 17.47 -19.25
N ARG A 229 2.09 18.24 -19.55
CA ARG A 229 0.95 18.45 -18.66
C ARG A 229 0.18 17.15 -18.41
N VAL A 230 -0.11 16.39 -19.46
CA VAL A 230 -0.83 15.11 -19.37
C VAL A 230 -0.03 14.12 -18.54
N ASN A 231 1.28 13.99 -18.76
CA ASN A 231 2.12 13.09 -17.96
C ASN A 231 2.15 13.47 -16.48
N VAL A 232 2.25 14.77 -16.15
CA VAL A 232 2.21 15.24 -14.75
C VAL A 232 0.85 14.93 -14.12
N MET A 233 -0.25 15.26 -14.81
CA MET A 233 -1.61 14.99 -14.34
C MET A 233 -1.90 13.50 -14.19
N LEU A 234 -1.33 12.66 -15.05
CA LEU A 234 -1.47 11.21 -14.99
C LEU A 234 -0.90 10.65 -13.68
N ILE A 235 0.24 11.16 -13.20
CA ILE A 235 0.80 10.73 -11.90
C ILE A 235 -0.19 11.00 -10.76
N PHE A 236 -0.77 12.20 -10.70
CA PHE A 236 -1.76 12.54 -9.67
C PHE A 236 -3.06 11.73 -9.82
N ALA A 237 -3.50 11.50 -11.06
CA ALA A 237 -4.67 10.67 -11.34
C ALA A 237 -4.45 9.21 -10.91
N MET A 238 -3.30 8.62 -11.22
CA MET A 238 -2.93 7.26 -10.81
C MET A 238 -2.85 7.15 -9.29
N ASN A 239 -2.25 8.14 -8.61
CA ASN A 239 -2.21 8.17 -7.14
C ASN A 239 -3.63 8.19 -6.55
N LEU A 240 -4.51 9.06 -7.06
CA LEU A 240 -5.90 9.13 -6.58
C LEU A 240 -6.68 7.83 -6.89
N LEU A 241 -6.44 7.23 -8.05
CA LEU A 241 -7.01 5.94 -8.44
C LEU A 241 -6.59 4.84 -7.46
N MET A 242 -5.29 4.74 -7.17
CA MET A 242 -4.76 3.76 -6.22
C MET A 242 -5.36 3.95 -4.82
N PHE A 243 -5.42 5.20 -4.34
CA PHE A 243 -6.08 5.53 -3.06
C PHE A 243 -7.54 5.11 -3.02
N SER A 244 -8.29 5.42 -4.09
CA SER A 244 -9.73 5.17 -4.14
C SER A 244 -10.08 3.68 -4.28
N ILE A 245 -9.25 2.91 -5.00
CA ILE A 245 -9.51 1.50 -5.29
C ILE A 245 -8.89 0.57 -4.23
N PHE A 246 -7.66 0.82 -3.79
CA PHE A 246 -6.93 -0.15 -2.96
C PHE A 246 -6.89 0.21 -1.48
N PHE A 247 -6.77 1.49 -1.13
CA PHE A 247 -6.58 1.92 0.26
C PHE A 247 -7.90 2.29 0.95
N LEU A 248 -8.78 3.04 0.26
CA LEU A 248 -10.05 3.50 0.82
C LEU A 248 -11.00 2.34 1.18
N PRO A 249 -11.23 1.33 0.31
CA PRO A 249 -12.17 0.26 0.63
C PRO A 249 -11.71 -0.57 1.83
N VAL A 250 -10.39 -0.81 1.96
CA VAL A 250 -9.81 -1.52 3.11
C VAL A 250 -9.98 -0.73 4.41
N SER A 251 -9.84 0.59 4.35
CA SER A 251 -10.07 1.47 5.50
C SER A 251 -11.52 1.38 5.99
N LEU A 252 -12.47 1.27 5.06
CA LEU A 252 -13.90 1.13 5.36
C LEU A 252 -14.29 -0.28 5.84
N ALA A 253 -13.37 -1.26 5.80
CA ALA A 253 -13.60 -2.61 6.33
C ALA A 253 -13.90 -2.65 7.84
N VAL A 254 -13.69 -1.53 8.56
CA VAL A 254 -14.14 -1.35 9.94
C VAL A 254 -15.67 -1.40 10.05
N PHE A 255 -16.38 -0.90 9.04
CA PHE A 255 -17.84 -0.93 8.98
C PHE A 255 -18.38 -2.22 8.34
N PHE A 256 -17.57 -2.88 7.50
CA PHE A 256 -17.96 -4.07 6.73
C PHE A 256 -17.06 -5.25 7.05
N ILE A 257 -17.14 -5.76 8.27
CA ILE A 257 -16.27 -6.83 8.80
C ILE A 257 -16.32 -8.08 7.91
N GLU A 258 -17.51 -8.44 7.41
CA GLU A 258 -17.72 -9.61 6.55
C GLU A 258 -16.94 -9.56 5.23
N LYS A 259 -16.64 -8.35 4.71
CA LYS A 259 -15.94 -8.15 3.43
C LYS A 259 -14.44 -7.96 3.61
N ARG A 260 -13.91 -8.02 4.83
CA ARG A 260 -12.50 -7.72 5.13
C ARG A 260 -11.51 -8.57 4.31
N ALA A 261 -11.78 -9.85 4.12
CA ALA A 261 -10.91 -10.73 3.33
C ALA A 261 -10.83 -10.30 1.87
N ALA A 262 -11.97 -9.98 1.25
CA ALA A 262 -12.05 -9.46 -0.12
C ALA A 262 -11.36 -8.10 -0.26
N LEU A 263 -11.55 -7.20 0.71
CA LEU A 263 -10.93 -5.88 0.71
C LEU A 263 -9.41 -5.98 0.87
N ASN A 264 -8.91 -6.86 1.75
CA ASN A 264 -7.47 -7.15 1.85
C ASN A 264 -6.92 -7.75 0.55
N CYS A 265 -7.68 -8.63 -0.10
CA CYS A 265 -7.30 -9.18 -1.39
C CYS A 265 -7.13 -8.06 -2.43
N LEU A 266 -8.10 -7.14 -2.49
CA LEU A 266 -8.04 -5.96 -3.36
C LEU A 266 -6.81 -5.10 -3.03
N ALA A 267 -6.55 -4.80 -1.75
CA ALA A 267 -5.39 -4.02 -1.29
C ALA A 267 -4.07 -4.56 -1.83
N SER A 268 -3.91 -5.90 -1.84
CA SER A 268 -2.67 -6.54 -2.26
C SER A 268 -2.31 -6.29 -3.72
N VAL A 269 -3.30 -6.01 -4.57
CA VAL A 269 -3.10 -5.74 -5.99
C VAL A 269 -2.40 -4.39 -6.21
N ASN A 270 -2.39 -3.49 -5.22
CA ASN A 270 -1.71 -2.19 -5.30
C ASN A 270 -0.24 -2.33 -5.73
N CYS A 271 0.49 -3.30 -5.15
CA CYS A 271 1.91 -3.50 -5.43
C CYS A 271 2.24 -3.86 -6.88
N CYS A 272 1.24 -4.33 -7.66
CA CYS A 272 1.41 -4.61 -9.08
C CYS A 272 1.28 -3.35 -9.96
N LEU A 273 0.70 -2.27 -9.42
CA LEU A 273 0.48 -1.00 -10.12
C LEU A 273 1.49 0.08 -9.73
N ASP A 274 2.15 -0.05 -8.57
CA ASP A 274 3.27 0.81 -8.16
C ASP A 274 4.39 0.92 -9.24
N PRO A 275 4.75 -0.14 -10.00
CA PRO A 275 5.67 -0.04 -11.14
C PRO A 275 5.27 0.96 -12.23
N LEU A 276 3.98 1.15 -12.48
CA LEU A 276 3.49 2.16 -13.44
C LEU A 276 3.77 3.57 -12.92
N LEU A 277 3.63 3.78 -11.60
CA LEU A 277 3.96 5.04 -10.96
C LEU A 277 5.45 5.37 -11.12
N TYR A 278 6.33 4.38 -10.98
CA TYR A 278 7.77 4.57 -11.25
C TYR A 278 8.01 4.98 -12.70
N TYR A 279 7.45 4.23 -13.65
CA TYR A 279 7.59 4.50 -15.08
C TYR A 279 7.18 5.95 -15.44
N PHE A 280 5.98 6.38 -15.05
CA PHE A 280 5.49 7.74 -15.36
C PHE A 280 6.22 8.84 -14.58
N SER A 281 6.69 8.55 -13.36
CA SER A 281 7.50 9.48 -12.56
C SER A 281 8.85 9.76 -13.23
N PHE A 282 9.39 8.79 -13.98
CA PHE A 282 10.66 8.90 -14.70
C PHE A 282 10.54 9.29 -16.18
N ASP A 283 9.41 9.11 -16.84
CA ASP A 283 9.23 9.45 -18.27
C ASP A 283 9.43 10.94 -18.62
N GLY A 284 9.51 11.83 -17.62
CA GLY A 284 10.07 13.18 -17.81
C GLY A 284 11.55 13.19 -18.27
N PHE A 285 12.28 12.07 -18.16
CA PHE A 285 13.70 11.94 -18.53
C PHE A 285 13.94 11.48 -19.97
N TRP A 286 13.13 10.58 -20.54
CA TRP A 286 13.34 10.11 -21.93
C TRP A 286 13.11 11.20 -22.96
N LYS A 287 12.20 12.14 -22.65
CA LYS A 287 12.01 13.33 -23.47
C LYS A 287 13.23 14.25 -23.54
N LYS A 288 14.05 14.27 -22.48
CA LYS A 288 15.32 15.02 -22.49
C LYS A 288 16.41 14.28 -23.28
N LYS A 289 16.32 12.96 -23.41
CA LYS A 289 17.24 12.16 -24.23
C LYS A 289 16.97 12.35 -25.72
N GLU A 290 15.70 12.39 -26.14
CA GLU A 290 15.31 12.76 -27.51
C GLU A 290 15.72 14.20 -27.89
N ASP A 291 15.71 15.14 -26.94
CA ASP A 291 16.16 16.52 -27.18
C ASP A 291 17.68 16.69 -27.24
N THR A 292 18.46 15.71 -26.74
CA THR A 292 19.93 15.76 -26.78
C THR A 292 20.50 15.03 -28.00
N ASP A 293 19.71 14.15 -28.64
CA ASP A 293 20.09 13.40 -29.84
C ASP A 293 19.61 14.05 -31.15
N ARG A 294 19.03 15.26 -31.10
CA ARG A 294 18.80 16.07 -32.32
C ARG A 294 20.10 16.80 -32.69
N PRO A 295 20.71 16.51 -33.86
CA PRO A 295 21.80 17.33 -34.36
C PRO A 295 21.28 18.75 -34.52
N THR A 296 22.00 19.72 -33.97
CA THR A 296 21.84 21.13 -34.34
C THR A 296 22.21 21.25 -35.82
N GLU A 297 21.21 21.41 -36.67
CA GLU A 297 21.36 21.86 -38.06
C GLU A 297 21.37 23.40 -38.11
#